data_AF-A0A2V3IUF8-F1
#
_entry.id   AF-A0A2V3IUF8-F1
#
_cell.length_a   1.000
_cell.length_b   1.000
_cell.length_c   1.000
_cell.angle_alpha   90.00
_cell.angle_beta   90.00
_cell.angle_gamma   90.00
#
_symmetry.space_group_name_H-M   'P 1'
#
loop_
_entity.id
_entity.type
_entity.pdbx_description
1 polymer ?
#
loop_
_entity_poly.entity_id
_entity_poly.type
_entity_poly.pdbx_seq_one_letter_code
_entity_poly.pdbx_strand_id
1 'polypeptide(L)'
;MELKNSGVESHNSLRLGERYYEPLRRIYRKLRHDGPELDKAGIFRLALKAMSDTVGPEDVVPSYLVFGSLPKFPAVNTLLPDQRRRMKALESTRTEYASIVA
;
A
#
# COMPACT_ATOMS: atom_id res chain seq x y z
N MET A 1 27.27 0.57 23.02
CA MET A 1 26.38 0.11 21.92
C MET A 1 27.01 0.62 20.64
N GLU A 2 27.79 -0.22 19.95
CA GLU A 2 28.44 0.18 18.70
C GLU A 2 27.37 0.33 17.61
N LEU A 3 27.22 1.55 17.07
CA LEU A 3 26.50 1.75 15.82
C LEU A 3 27.35 1.14 14.70
N LYS A 4 27.00 -0.09 14.29
CA LYS A 4 27.41 -0.60 12.98
C LYS A 4 26.73 0.24 11.93
N ASN A 5 27.43 1.26 11.43
CA ASN A 5 27.05 1.96 10.22
C ASN A 5 26.94 0.90 9.11
N SER A 6 25.70 0.56 8.74
CA SER A 6 25.41 -0.14 7.50
C SER A 6 26.18 0.59 6.40
N GLY A 7 27.17 -0.08 5.79
CA GLY A 7 27.93 0.47 4.68
C GLY A 7 26.98 1.12 3.69
N VAL A 8 27.32 2.33 3.26
CA VAL A 8 26.42 3.32 2.63
C VAL A 8 25.66 2.79 1.41
N GLU A 9 26.07 1.65 0.83
CA GLU A 9 25.37 0.97 -0.27
C GLU A 9 25.46 -0.56 -0.14
N SER A 10 25.12 -1.10 1.03
CA SER A 10 24.90 -2.54 1.15
C SER A 10 23.64 -2.91 0.34
N HIS A 11 23.84 -3.37 -0.89
CA HIS A 11 22.77 -3.90 -1.77
C HIS A 11 21.94 -4.98 -1.05
N ASN A 12 22.52 -5.68 -0.07
CA ASN A 12 21.83 -6.69 0.72
C ASN A 12 20.91 -6.11 1.82
N SER A 13 21.14 -4.88 2.30
CA SER A 13 20.28 -4.21 3.30
C SER A 13 19.16 -3.37 2.67
N LEU A 14 19.35 -2.85 1.45
CA LEU A 14 18.31 -2.14 0.68
C LEU A 14 17.26 -3.08 0.06
N ARG A 15 17.65 -4.32 -0.26
CA ARG A 15 16.83 -5.31 -0.98
C ARG A 15 15.48 -5.65 -0.35
N LEU A 16 15.27 -5.44 0.94
CA LEU A 16 13.97 -5.76 1.57
C LEU A 16 12.93 -4.68 1.29
N GLY A 17 13.30 -3.41 1.40
CA GLY A 17 12.42 -2.28 1.07
C GLY A 17 12.20 -2.14 -0.44
N GLU A 18 13.23 -2.43 -1.23
CA GLU A 18 13.19 -2.29 -2.69
C GLU A 18 12.17 -3.21 -3.37
N ARG A 19 11.93 -4.40 -2.81
CA ARG A 19 10.90 -5.34 -3.29
C ARG A 19 9.49 -4.74 -3.32
N TYR A 20 9.23 -3.72 -2.52
CA TYR A 20 7.94 -3.05 -2.48
C TYR A 20 7.80 -1.93 -3.52
N TYR A 21 8.90 -1.45 -4.13
CA TYR A 21 8.83 -0.37 -5.12
C TYR A 21 8.10 -0.78 -6.41
N GLU A 22 8.35 -1.98 -6.91
CA GLU A 22 7.70 -2.47 -8.13
C GLU A 22 6.19 -2.68 -7.94
N PRO A 23 5.72 -3.42 -6.90
CA PRO A 23 4.29 -3.52 -6.60
C PRO A 23 3.63 -2.16 -6.38
N LEU A 24 4.27 -1.26 -5.64
CA LEU A 24 3.78 0.10 -5.40
C LEU A 24 3.60 0.87 -6.70
N ARG A 25 4.59 0.79 -7.61
CA ARG A 25 4.53 1.47 -8.91
C ARG A 25 3.41 0.92 -9.78
N ARG A 26 3.18 -0.41 -9.76
CA ARG A 26 2.12 -1.06 -10.52
C ARG A 26 0.73 -0.62 -10.04
N ILE A 27 0.46 -0.72 -8.74
CA ILE A 27 -0.84 -0.32 -8.19
C ILE A 27 -1.08 1.19 -8.32
N TYR A 28 -0.04 2.01 -8.20
CA TYR A 28 -0.14 3.46 -8.42
C TYR A 28 -0.55 3.78 -9.86
N ARG A 29 0.06 3.12 -10.85
CA ARG A 29 -0.28 3.32 -12.27
C ARG A 29 -1.69 2.88 -12.58
N LYS A 30 -2.14 1.75 -12.04
CA LYS A 30 -3.52 1.28 -12.18
C LYS A 30 -4.51 2.28 -11.57
N LEU A 31 -4.27 2.74 -10.35
CA LEU A 31 -5.10 3.77 -9.72
C LEU A 31 -5.13 5.09 -10.51
N ARG A 32 -4.02 5.50 -11.12
CA ARG A 32 -3.98 6.68 -11.99
C ARG A 32 -4.81 6.50 -13.25
N HIS A 33 -4.90 5.29 -13.78
CA HIS A 33 -5.71 4.96 -14.94
C HIS A 33 -7.20 4.87 -14.56
N ASP A 34 -7.51 4.19 -13.47
CA ASP A 34 -8.89 3.87 -13.07
C ASP A 34 -9.60 5.02 -12.34
N GLY A 35 -8.86 5.97 -11.76
CA GLY A 35 -9.39 7.12 -11.02
C GLY A 35 -8.71 8.44 -11.44
N PRO A 36 -8.89 8.92 -12.68
CA PRO A 36 -8.27 10.15 -13.18
C PRO A 36 -8.70 11.40 -12.39
N GLU A 37 -9.84 11.36 -11.71
CA GLU A 37 -10.36 12.42 -10.85
C GLU A 37 -9.66 12.53 -9.49
N LEU A 38 -8.90 11.51 -9.08
CA LEU A 38 -8.16 11.52 -7.82
C LEU A 38 -6.83 12.27 -8.01
N ASP A 39 -6.51 13.11 -7.04
CA ASP A 39 -5.24 13.83 -7.02
C ASP A 39 -4.07 12.85 -6.80
N LYS A 40 -2.86 13.27 -7.21
CA LYS A 40 -1.67 12.41 -7.10
C LYS A 40 -1.40 11.97 -5.67
N ALA A 41 -1.65 12.84 -4.68
CA ALA A 41 -1.42 12.54 -3.28
C ALA A 41 -2.49 11.56 -2.75
N GLY A 42 -3.76 11.73 -3.12
CA GLY A 42 -4.83 10.77 -2.82
C GLY A 42 -4.52 9.38 -3.36
N ILE A 43 -4.07 9.28 -4.61
CA ILE A 43 -3.70 8.01 -5.22
C ILE A 43 -2.54 7.34 -4.50
N PHE A 44 -1.49 8.10 -4.18
CA PHE A 44 -0.35 7.57 -3.45
C PHE A 44 -0.74 7.06 -2.06
N ARG A 45 -1.61 7.80 -1.34
CA ARG A 45 -2.15 7.37 -0.04
C ARG A 45 -2.96 6.07 -0.14
N LEU A 46 -3.78 5.93 -1.17
CA LEU A 46 -4.57 4.72 -1.39
C LEU A 46 -3.70 3.51 -1.75
N ALA A 47 -2.68 3.72 -2.58
CA ALA A 47 -1.70 2.69 -2.94
C ALA A 47 -0.94 2.18 -1.70
N LEU A 48 -0.36 3.09 -0.91
CA LEU A 48 0.31 2.73 0.34
C LEU A 48 -0.64 2.01 1.31
N LYS A 49 -1.87 2.51 1.44
CA LYS A 49 -2.86 1.90 2.32
C LYS A 49 -3.22 0.48 1.89
N ALA A 50 -3.40 0.26 0.58
CA ALA A 50 -3.68 -1.07 0.05
C ALA A 50 -2.54 -2.04 0.37
N MET A 51 -1.28 -1.64 0.16
CA MET A 51 -0.12 -2.46 0.49
C MET A 51 0.00 -2.76 1.98
N SER A 52 -0.19 -1.74 2.83
CA SER A 52 -0.02 -1.92 4.27
C SER A 52 -1.08 -2.82 4.90
N ASP A 53 -2.27 -2.92 4.33
CA ASP A 53 -3.36 -3.72 4.89
C ASP A 53 -3.68 -5.00 4.14
N THR A 54 -2.90 -5.32 3.10
CA THR A 54 -3.05 -6.57 2.35
C THR A 54 -1.85 -7.43 2.69
N VAL A 55 -2.05 -8.75 2.65
CA VAL A 55 -0.97 -9.71 2.80
C VAL A 55 0.08 -9.41 1.73
N GLY A 56 1.32 -9.16 2.15
CA GLY A 56 2.46 -8.93 1.28
C GLY A 56 3.21 -10.24 0.94
N PRO A 57 4.31 -10.17 0.18
CA PRO A 57 5.09 -11.33 -0.30
C PRO A 57 5.60 -12.30 0.78
N GLU A 58 5.63 -11.85 2.03
CA GLU A 58 6.12 -12.64 3.17
C GLU A 58 4.97 -13.29 3.96
N ASP A 59 3.76 -13.35 3.38
CA ASP A 59 2.52 -13.81 4.04
C ASP A 59 2.13 -13.00 5.29
N VAL A 60 2.62 -11.77 5.41
CA VAL A 60 2.31 -10.88 6.54
C VAL A 60 1.62 -9.60 6.08
N VAL A 61 0.69 -9.09 6.91
CA VAL A 61 0.06 -7.78 6.75
C VAL A 61 0.86 -6.72 7.52
N PRO A 62 1.48 -5.73 6.85
CA PRO A 62 2.34 -4.75 7.52
C PRO A 62 1.64 -3.95 8.64
N SER A 63 0.38 -3.56 8.46
CA SER A 63 -0.36 -2.82 9.49
C SER A 63 -0.62 -3.66 10.74
N TYR A 64 -0.78 -4.97 10.59
CA TYR A 64 -0.89 -5.88 11.73
C TYR A 64 0.42 -5.95 12.51
N LEU A 65 1.58 -5.96 11.84
CA LEU A 65 2.89 -5.93 12.49
C LEU A 65 3.14 -4.63 13.26
N VAL A 66 2.76 -3.50 12.67
CA VAL A 66 3.05 -2.17 13.26
C VAL A 66 2.08 -1.83 14.40
N PHE A 67 0.80 -2.14 14.25
CA PHE A 67 -0.25 -1.72 15.20
C PHE A 67 -0.78 -2.85 16.08
N GLY A 68 -0.38 -4.11 15.86
CA GLY A 68 -0.95 -5.28 16.54
C GLY A 68 -2.42 -5.54 16.21
N SER A 69 -2.99 -4.79 15.26
CA SER A 69 -4.40 -4.85 14.89
C SER A 69 -4.58 -4.34 13.47
N LEU A 70 -5.63 -4.80 12.79
CA LEU A 70 -6.01 -4.29 11.48
C LEU A 70 -6.92 -3.06 11.67
N PRO A 71 -6.52 -1.85 11.24
CA PRO A 71 -7.35 -0.66 11.41
C PRO A 71 -8.64 -0.80 10.62
N LYS A 72 -9.79 -0.84 11.33
CA LYS A 72 -11.12 -0.87 10.70
C LYS A 72 -11.44 0.52 10.17
N PHE A 73 -11.80 0.61 8.89
CA PHE A 73 -12.34 1.84 8.33
C PHE A 73 -13.85 1.89 8.55
N PRO A 74 -14.42 3.11 8.75
CA PRO A 74 -15.86 3.26 8.78
C PRO A 74 -16.45 2.72 7.48
N ALA A 75 -17.59 2.02 7.60
CA ALA A 75 -18.32 1.50 6.45
C ALA A 75 -18.57 2.61 5.43
N VAL A 76 -18.59 2.26 4.14
CA VAL A 76 -18.83 3.20 3.03
C VAL A 76 -20.01 4.10 3.36
N ASN A 77 -19.74 5.35 3.71
CA ASN A 77 -20.80 6.31 3.95
C ASN A 77 -21.39 6.72 2.59
N THR A 78 -22.62 6.29 2.33
CA THR A 78 -23.31 6.56 1.07
C THR A 78 -23.58 8.04 0.85
N LEU A 79 -23.63 8.85 1.92
CA LEU A 79 -23.89 10.29 1.88
C LEU A 79 -22.67 11.12 1.46
N LEU A 80 -21.46 10.53 1.47
CA LEU A 80 -20.21 11.20 1.11
C LEU A 80 -19.66 10.61 -0.20
N PRO A 81 -19.98 11.20 -1.37
CA PRO A 81 -19.60 10.63 -2.67
C PRO A 81 -18.09 10.50 -2.83
N ASP A 82 -17.32 11.43 -2.27
CA ASP A 82 -15.85 11.42 -2.31
C ASP A 82 -15.24 10.32 -1.43
N GLN A 83 -15.88 9.98 -0.30
CA GLN A 83 -15.45 8.84 0.50
C GLN A 83 -15.78 7.52 -0.21
N ARG A 84 -16.97 7.42 -0.80
CA ARG A 84 -17.39 6.24 -1.57
C ARG A 84 -16.42 5.95 -2.70
N ARG A 85 -16.03 6.97 -3.50
CA ARG A 85 -15.07 6.80 -4.60
C ARG A 85 -13.72 6.30 -4.09
N ARG A 86 -13.18 6.92 -3.03
CA ARG A 86 -11.91 6.49 -2.41
C ARG A 86 -11.96 5.06 -1.88
N MET A 87 -13.07 4.64 -1.26
CA MET A 87 -13.18 3.28 -0.74
C MET A 87 -13.24 2.24 -1.86
N LYS A 88 -14.01 2.50 -2.92
CA LYS A 88 -14.04 1.61 -4.10
C LYS A 88 -12.66 1.49 -4.77
N ALA A 89 -11.96 2.61 -4.91
CA ALA A 89 -10.60 2.62 -5.42
C ALA A 89 -9.66 1.78 -4.53
N LEU A 90 -9.80 1.90 -3.20
CA LEU A 90 -9.01 1.12 -2.25
C LEU A 90 -9.28 -0.39 -2.38
N GLU A 91 -10.54 -0.81 -2.47
CA GLU A 91 -10.93 -2.22 -2.65
C GLU A 91 -10.36 -2.82 -3.95
N SER A 92 -10.49 -2.09 -5.07
CA SER A 92 -9.89 -2.48 -6.35
C SER A 92 -8.37 -2.63 -6.25
N THR A 93 -7.72 -1.68 -5.58
CA THR A 93 -6.26 -1.68 -5.42
C THR A 93 -5.76 -2.82 -4.56
N ARG A 94 -6.46 -3.15 -3.48
CA ARG A 94 -6.14 -4.31 -2.63
C ARG A 94 -6.23 -5.61 -3.42
N THR A 95 -7.25 -5.74 -4.26
CA THR A 95 -7.42 -6.90 -5.14
C THR A 95 -6.28 -7.00 -6.14
N GLU A 96 -5.89 -5.89 -6.77
CA GLU A 96 -4.71 -5.85 -7.65
C GLU A 96 -3.45 -6.24 -6.89
N TYR A 97 -3.21 -5.66 -5.72
CA TYR A 97 -2.02 -5.97 -4.93
C TYR A 97 -1.97 -7.44 -4.52
N ALA A 98 -3.10 -8.01 -4.08
CA ALA A 98 -3.19 -9.44 -3.80
C ALA A 98 -2.85 -10.29 -5.03
N SER A 99 -3.23 -9.89 -6.25
CA SER A 99 -2.85 -10.60 -7.49
C SER A 99 -1.38 -10.48 -7.87
N ILE A 100 -0.64 -9.51 -7.31
CA ILE A 100 0.80 -9.36 -7.50
C ILE A 100 1.57 -10.26 -6.53
N VAL A 101 0.97 -10.54 -5.38
CA VAL A 101 1.59 -11.22 -4.23
C VAL A 101 1.28 -12.72 -4.20
N ALA A 102 0.10 -13.13 -4.67
CA ALA A 102 -0.33 -14.53 -4.78
C ALA A 102 0.36 -15.26 -5.94
#